data_AF-A0A959E1W4-F1
#
_entry.id   AF-A0A959E1W4-F1
#
_cell.length_a   1.000
_cell.length_b   1.000
_cell.length_c   1.000
_cell.angle_alpha   90.00
_cell.angle_beta   90.00
_cell.angle_gamma   90.00
#
_symmetry.space_group_name_H-M   'P 1'
#
loop_
_entity.id
_entity.type
_entity.pdbx_description
1 polymer ?
#
loop_
_entity_poly.entity_id
_entity_poly.type
_entity_poly.pdbx_seq_one_letter_code
_entity_poly.pdbx_strand_id
1 'polypeptide(L)'
;MTAKLLLFTLCILLTGHYLNAQQMLSLEKYGSPKTKKFLAGQGISYQLKGQEGWFDSVIEGFRMDQNSIILGDRYVKVDDISMLRFQRSWPKATSISLYTFGVSWSGLALVGTLTDGNPSTNYRWSDAVISGTSLALGFAFSRIGPFRKIKIGDRRKLRLIDVTF
;
A
#
# COMPACT_ATOMS: atom_id res chain seq x y z
N MET A 1 -44.63 -23.06 -8.08
CA MET A 1 -43.27 -22.53 -7.75
C MET A 1 -42.45 -22.43 -9.04
N THR A 2 -42.79 -21.53 -9.98
CA THR A 2 -42.40 -21.81 -11.38
C THR A 2 -41.95 -20.63 -12.26
N ALA A 3 -42.27 -19.35 -11.95
CA ALA A 3 -41.81 -18.23 -12.80
C ALA A 3 -40.71 -17.37 -12.15
N LYS A 4 -40.89 -17.00 -10.87
CA LYS A 4 -39.94 -16.14 -10.14
C LYS A 4 -38.58 -16.81 -9.92
N LEU A 5 -38.58 -18.11 -9.66
CA LEU A 5 -37.35 -18.89 -9.50
C LEU A 5 -36.58 -18.97 -10.83
N LEU A 6 -37.30 -19.12 -11.94
CA LEU A 6 -36.71 -19.25 -13.29
C LEU A 6 -36.11 -17.91 -13.77
N LEU A 7 -36.78 -16.79 -13.47
CA LEU A 7 -36.26 -15.44 -13.71
C LEU A 7 -35.00 -15.16 -12.89
N PHE A 8 -34.99 -15.56 -11.62
CA PHE A 8 -33.83 -15.40 -10.73
C PHE A 8 -32.62 -16.21 -11.22
N THR A 9 -32.83 -17.46 -11.65
CA THR A 9 -31.78 -18.29 -12.25
C THR A 9 -31.26 -17.70 -13.57
N LEU A 10 -32.12 -17.13 -14.40
CA LEU A 10 -31.74 -16.46 -15.65
C LEU A 10 -30.88 -15.20 -15.38
N CYS A 11 -31.21 -14.40 -14.37
CA CYS A 11 -30.42 -13.22 -13.99
C CYS A 11 -29.01 -13.60 -13.49
N ILE A 12 -28.87 -14.69 -12.75
CA ILE A 12 -27.56 -15.17 -12.28
C ILE A 12 -26.70 -15.64 -13.45
N LEU A 13 -27.28 -16.38 -14.40
CA LEU A 13 -26.59 -16.88 -15.59
C LEU A 13 -26.11 -15.73 -16.51
N LEU A 14 -26.86 -14.64 -16.61
CA LEU A 14 -26.49 -13.46 -17.41
C LEU A 14 -25.35 -12.62 -16.81
N THR A 15 -25.01 -12.81 -15.53
CA THR A 15 -23.85 -12.16 -14.89
C THR A 15 -22.54 -12.94 -15.00
N GLY A 16 -22.59 -14.15 -15.57
CA GLY A 16 -21.49 -15.13 -15.51
C GLY A 16 -20.33 -14.94 -16.49
N HIS A 17 -20.34 -13.93 -17.37
CA HIS A 17 -19.40 -13.88 -18.49
C HIS A 17 -18.68 -12.55 -18.63
N TYR A 18 -17.58 -12.39 -17.87
CA TYR A 18 -16.33 -11.76 -18.32
C TYR A 18 -15.15 -12.30 -17.49
N LEU A 19 -14.89 -13.61 -17.57
CA LEU A 19 -13.57 -14.16 -17.26
C LEU A 19 -12.61 -13.70 -18.36
N ASN A 20 -12.27 -12.41 -18.35
CA ASN A 20 -11.18 -11.91 -19.18
C ASN A 20 -9.92 -12.62 -18.70
N ALA A 21 -9.38 -13.50 -19.53
CA ALA A 21 -7.95 -13.60 -19.82
C ALA A 21 -7.13 -12.50 -19.09
N GLN A 22 -6.57 -12.79 -17.92
CA GLN A 22 -5.90 -11.77 -17.11
C GLN A 22 -4.40 -11.73 -17.43
N GLN A 23 -4.02 -10.94 -18.41
CA GLN A 23 -2.62 -10.52 -18.53
C GLN A 23 -2.23 -9.69 -17.31
N MET A 24 -1.05 -9.95 -16.75
CA MET A 24 -0.60 -9.28 -15.54
C MET A 24 0.93 -9.14 -15.50
N LEU A 25 1.39 -8.10 -14.82
CA LEU A 25 2.78 -7.95 -14.43
C LEU A 25 2.97 -8.56 -13.04
N SER A 26 3.87 -9.52 -12.92
CA SER A 26 4.23 -10.18 -11.66
C SER A 26 5.57 -9.66 -11.16
N LEU A 27 5.61 -9.21 -9.90
CA LEU A 27 6.82 -8.97 -9.14
C LEU A 27 7.11 -10.21 -8.28
N GLU A 28 8.15 -10.92 -8.67
CA GLU A 28 8.61 -12.15 -8.05
C GLU A 28 9.83 -11.87 -7.18
N LYS A 29 9.98 -12.64 -6.11
CA LYS A 29 11.16 -12.59 -5.23
C LYS A 29 11.78 -13.99 -5.17
N TYR A 30 13.09 -14.05 -5.39
CA TYR A 30 13.84 -15.30 -5.30
C TYR A 30 13.66 -15.97 -3.93
N GLY A 31 13.39 -17.28 -3.94
CA GLY A 31 13.16 -18.08 -2.74
C GLY A 31 11.84 -17.79 -2.03
N SER A 32 10.88 -17.12 -2.67
CA SER A 32 9.55 -16.88 -2.09
C SER A 32 8.43 -17.24 -3.07
N PRO A 33 7.42 -18.01 -2.64
CA PRO A 33 6.25 -18.30 -3.48
C PRO A 33 5.28 -17.11 -3.57
N LYS A 34 5.47 -16.08 -2.74
CA LYS A 34 4.60 -14.90 -2.74
C LYS A 34 5.00 -13.96 -3.88
N THR A 35 4.08 -13.71 -4.78
CA THR A 35 4.23 -12.74 -5.87
C THR A 35 3.26 -11.58 -5.69
N LYS A 36 3.67 -10.39 -6.13
CA LYS A 36 2.77 -9.24 -6.20
C LYS A 36 2.38 -9.02 -7.66
N LYS A 37 1.10 -9.09 -7.96
CA LYS A 37 0.57 -8.97 -9.31
C LYS A 37 0.02 -7.56 -9.54
N PHE A 38 0.23 -7.03 -10.74
CA PHE A 38 -0.33 -5.78 -11.21
C PHE A 38 -1.16 -6.03 -12.46
N LEU A 39 -2.37 -5.47 -12.47
CA LEU A 39 -3.34 -5.60 -13.55
C LEU A 39 -3.47 -4.28 -14.32
N ALA A 40 -4.07 -4.34 -15.50
CA ALA A 40 -4.52 -3.14 -16.19
C ALA A 40 -5.47 -2.31 -15.30
N GLY A 41 -5.40 -0.99 -15.42
CA GLY A 41 -6.06 -0.01 -14.57
C GLY A 41 -5.30 0.34 -13.28
N GLN A 42 -4.23 -0.37 -12.91
CA GLN A 42 -3.48 -0.07 -11.69
C GLN A 42 -2.35 0.94 -11.92
N GLY A 43 -2.21 1.88 -10.99
CA GLY A 43 -1.09 2.81 -10.95
C GLY A 43 0.20 2.17 -10.46
N ILE A 44 1.31 2.47 -11.13
CA ILE A 44 2.66 2.09 -10.72
C ILE A 44 3.60 3.30 -10.71
N SER A 45 4.49 3.32 -9.71
CA SER A 45 5.62 4.24 -9.66
C SER A 45 6.89 3.47 -9.98
N TYR A 46 7.62 3.88 -11.02
CA TYR A 46 8.77 3.14 -11.52
C TYR A 46 9.93 4.06 -11.93
N GLN A 47 11.11 3.47 -12.05
CA GLN A 47 12.30 4.10 -12.60
C GLN A 47 12.86 3.21 -13.71
N LEU A 48 13.36 3.83 -14.78
CA LEU A 48 13.98 3.14 -15.90
C LEU A 48 15.49 2.99 -15.69
N LYS A 49 16.11 2.00 -16.35
CA LYS A 49 17.57 1.84 -16.40
C LYS A 49 18.18 3.02 -17.15
N GLY A 50 19.26 3.58 -16.61
CA GLY A 50 19.98 4.70 -17.25
C GLY A 50 19.25 6.04 -17.23
N GLN A 51 18.07 6.14 -16.59
CA GLN A 51 17.34 7.40 -16.44
C GLN A 51 17.21 7.77 -14.97
N GLU A 52 17.45 9.04 -14.68
CA GLU A 52 17.18 9.61 -13.36
C GLU A 52 15.74 10.10 -13.28
N GLY A 53 15.12 9.90 -12.12
CA GLY A 53 13.74 10.32 -11.87
C GLY A 53 12.75 9.18 -11.68
N TRP A 54 11.57 9.52 -11.16
CA TRP A 54 10.46 8.60 -10.97
C TRP A 54 9.35 8.93 -11.95
N PHE A 55 8.78 7.90 -12.55
CA PHE A 55 7.59 7.98 -13.40
C PHE A 55 6.41 7.37 -12.65
N ASP A 56 5.28 8.06 -12.67
CA ASP A 56 4.01 7.59 -12.12
C ASP A 56 3.04 7.45 -13.29
N SER A 57 2.51 6.24 -13.51
CA SER A 57 1.60 5.95 -14.62
C SER A 57 0.63 4.84 -14.29
N VAL A 58 -0.48 4.79 -15.01
CA VAL A 58 -1.42 3.67 -14.97
C VAL A 58 -1.02 2.63 -16.02
N ILE A 59 -1.13 1.36 -15.66
CA ILE A 59 -1.01 0.25 -16.61
C ILE A 59 -2.28 0.23 -17.46
N GLU A 60 -2.16 0.52 -18.73
CA GLU A 60 -3.30 0.46 -19.66
C GLU A 60 -3.45 -0.94 -20.28
N GLY A 61 -2.35 -1.66 -20.42
CA GLY A 61 -2.34 -3.00 -20.98
C GLY A 61 -0.95 -3.61 -21.06
N PHE A 62 -0.87 -4.78 -21.70
CA PHE A 62 0.36 -5.56 -21.83
C PHE A 62 0.56 -5.99 -23.27
N ARG A 63 1.83 -6.05 -23.69
CA ARG A 63 2.27 -6.54 -24.99
C ARG A 63 3.19 -7.73 -24.74
N MET A 64 2.56 -8.91 -24.67
CA MET A 64 3.22 -10.16 -24.32
C MET A 64 4.30 -10.54 -25.33
N ASP A 65 4.03 -10.27 -26.61
CA ASP A 65 4.93 -10.48 -27.75
C ASP A 65 6.24 -9.69 -27.62
N GLN A 66 6.19 -8.50 -27.02
CA GLN A 66 7.33 -7.58 -26.91
C GLN A 66 7.91 -7.49 -25.50
N ASN A 67 7.41 -8.31 -24.56
CA ASN A 67 7.72 -8.20 -23.13
C ASN A 67 7.62 -6.75 -22.61
N SER A 68 6.56 -6.04 -23.00
CA SER A 68 6.37 -4.63 -22.66
C SER A 68 5.00 -4.32 -22.06
N ILE A 69 4.94 -3.23 -21.31
CA ILE A 69 3.77 -2.72 -20.61
C ILE A 69 3.37 -1.40 -21.27
N ILE A 70 2.08 -1.18 -21.45
CA ILE A 70 1.51 0.09 -21.91
C ILE A 70 1.28 0.95 -20.67
N LEU A 71 2.01 2.05 -20.55
CA LEU A 71 1.98 2.95 -19.40
C LEU A 71 1.61 4.35 -19.86
N GLY A 72 0.32 4.69 -19.83
CA GLY A 72 -0.16 5.89 -20.51
C GLY A 72 0.21 5.84 -22.00
N ASP A 73 0.72 6.96 -22.52
CA ASP A 73 1.08 7.11 -23.93
C ASP A 73 2.41 6.45 -24.36
N ARG A 74 2.98 5.53 -23.56
CA ARG A 74 4.27 4.89 -23.88
C ARG A 74 4.29 3.39 -23.66
N TYR A 75 5.08 2.71 -24.48
CA TYR A 75 5.45 1.31 -24.29
C TYR A 75 6.77 1.23 -23.52
N VAL A 76 6.78 0.48 -22.43
CA VAL A 76 7.97 0.26 -21.58
C VAL A 76 8.28 -1.21 -21.52
N LYS A 77 9.49 -1.61 -21.95
CA LYS A 77 9.94 -2.99 -21.77
C LYS A 77 10.10 -3.29 -20.29
N VAL A 78 9.66 -4.47 -19.87
CA VAL A 78 9.72 -4.91 -18.47
C VAL A 78 11.17 -4.94 -17.98
N ASP A 79 12.09 -5.35 -18.84
CA ASP A 79 13.51 -5.43 -18.54
C ASP A 79 14.18 -4.06 -18.39
N ASP A 80 13.57 -2.98 -18.90
CA ASP A 80 14.09 -1.62 -18.76
C ASP A 80 13.71 -0.98 -17.41
N ILE A 81 12.79 -1.60 -16.65
CA ILE A 81 12.41 -1.12 -15.32
C ILE A 81 13.49 -1.50 -14.31
N SER A 82 14.15 -0.51 -13.73
CA SER A 82 15.22 -0.69 -12.75
C SER A 82 14.71 -0.74 -11.31
N MET A 83 13.67 0.03 -10.98
CA MET A 83 13.08 0.08 -9.65
C MET A 83 11.57 0.30 -9.67
N LEU A 84 10.90 -0.19 -8.65
CA LEU A 84 9.51 0.14 -8.31
C LEU A 84 9.45 0.86 -6.97
N ARG A 85 8.51 1.78 -6.82
CA ARG A 85 8.25 2.52 -5.59
C ARG A 85 6.83 2.28 -5.12
N PHE A 86 6.66 2.07 -3.81
CA PHE A 86 5.35 1.84 -3.20
C PHE A 86 5.15 2.78 -2.03
N GLN A 87 3.95 3.34 -1.93
CA GLN A 87 3.56 4.14 -0.79
C GLN A 87 3.47 3.27 0.48
N ARG A 88 4.02 3.79 1.58
CA ARG A 88 3.90 3.26 2.94
C ARG A 88 2.96 4.19 3.70
N SER A 89 1.77 3.70 4.04
CA SER A 89 0.82 4.44 4.88
C SER A 89 1.13 4.31 6.37
N TRP A 90 1.78 3.21 6.78
CA TRP A 90 1.98 2.87 8.19
C TRP A 90 2.76 3.93 8.99
N PRO A 91 3.83 4.59 8.50
CA PRO A 91 4.60 5.51 9.36
C PRO A 91 3.79 6.74 9.76
N LYS A 92 3.00 7.28 8.82
CA LYS A 92 2.10 8.40 9.07
C LYS A 92 1.00 8.00 10.05
N ALA A 93 0.40 6.82 9.87
CA ALA A 93 -0.62 6.32 10.77
C ALA A 93 -0.07 6.14 12.20
N THR A 94 1.08 5.48 12.36
CA THR A 94 1.75 5.29 13.65
C THR A 94 2.12 6.60 14.32
N SER A 95 2.63 7.58 13.54
CA SER A 95 2.94 8.92 14.03
C SER A 95 1.71 9.61 14.64
N ILE A 96 0.60 9.62 13.91
CA ILE A 96 -0.67 10.21 14.39
C ILE A 96 -1.15 9.51 15.66
N SER A 97 -1.15 8.17 15.67
CA SER A 97 -1.57 7.41 16.86
C SER A 97 -0.73 7.73 18.09
N LEU A 98 0.59 7.86 17.94
CA LEU A 98 1.51 8.20 19.03
C LEU A 98 1.31 9.62 19.54
N TYR A 99 1.07 10.58 18.64
CA TYR A 99 0.74 11.94 19.03
C TYR A 99 -0.57 12.03 19.80
N THR A 100 -1.63 11.43 19.26
CA THR A 100 -2.94 11.39 19.93
C THR A 100 -2.82 10.71 21.29
N PHE A 101 -2.11 9.59 21.39
CA PHE A 101 -1.89 8.91 22.66
C PHE A 101 -1.18 9.81 23.68
N GLY A 102 -0.07 10.45 23.30
CA GLY A 102 0.67 11.32 24.22
C GLY A 102 -0.13 12.53 24.69
N VAL A 103 -0.86 13.19 23.79
CA VAL A 103 -1.74 14.34 24.13
C VAL A 103 -2.88 13.88 25.02
N SER A 104 -3.56 12.78 24.68
CA SER A 104 -4.67 12.25 25.47
C SER A 104 -4.23 11.79 26.86
N TRP A 105 -3.04 11.18 27.00
CA TRP A 105 -2.52 10.77 28.30
C TRP A 105 -2.35 11.96 29.25
N SER A 106 -1.63 13.00 28.80
CA SER A 106 -1.49 14.21 29.59
C SER A 106 -2.82 14.92 29.84
N GLY A 107 -3.70 14.97 28.83
CA GLY A 107 -5.03 15.57 28.98
C GLY A 107 -5.87 14.90 30.07
N LEU A 108 -5.91 13.57 30.07
CA LEU A 108 -6.63 12.80 31.10
C LEU A 108 -5.99 12.95 32.48
N ALA A 109 -4.66 12.90 32.59
CA ALA A 109 -3.96 13.10 33.85
C ALA A 109 -4.20 14.50 34.44
N LEU A 110 -4.22 15.54 33.60
CA LEU A 110 -4.54 16.91 34.01
C LEU A 110 -6.00 17.05 34.43
N VAL A 111 -6.94 16.44 33.70
CA VAL A 111 -8.36 16.45 34.09
C VAL A 111 -8.53 15.80 35.46
N GLY A 112 -7.98 14.60 35.67
CA GLY A 112 -8.04 13.93 36.97
C GLY A 112 -7.43 14.76 38.11
N THR A 113 -6.29 15.43 37.85
CA THR A 113 -5.67 16.35 38.80
C THR A 113 -6.62 17.48 39.23
N LEU A 114 -7.41 18.00 38.29
CA LEU A 114 -8.33 19.12 38.53
C LEU A 114 -9.67 18.67 39.15
N THR A 115 -10.10 17.43 38.93
CA THR A 115 -11.42 16.94 39.36
C THR A 115 -11.40 16.19 40.68
N ASP A 116 -10.30 15.51 41.01
CA ASP A 116 -10.33 14.46 42.02
C ASP A 116 -9.99 14.98 43.43
N GLY A 117 -9.43 16.20 43.53
CA GLY A 117 -9.05 16.86 44.79
C GLY A 117 -8.00 16.09 45.60
N ASN A 118 -7.42 15.03 45.05
CA ASN A 118 -6.54 14.10 45.74
C ASN A 118 -5.07 14.35 45.31
N PRO A 119 -4.18 14.79 46.23
CA PRO A 119 -2.78 15.04 45.91
C PRO A 119 -2.02 13.82 45.36
N SER A 120 -2.49 12.61 45.64
CA SER A 120 -1.86 11.37 45.18
C SER A 120 -2.19 11.01 43.73
N THR A 121 -3.20 11.65 43.12
CA THR A 121 -3.59 11.49 41.71
C THR A 121 -3.22 12.69 40.84
N ASN A 122 -2.49 13.66 41.40
CA ASN A 122 -1.95 14.80 40.67
C ASN A 122 -1.02 14.37 39.53
N TYR A 123 -0.89 15.22 38.52
CA TYR A 123 -0.01 15.04 37.38
C TYR A 123 1.42 14.74 37.82
N ARG A 124 1.92 13.55 37.43
CA ARG A 124 3.21 13.03 37.90
C ARG A 124 4.28 13.21 36.84
N TRP A 125 5.53 13.14 37.27
CA TRP A 125 6.67 13.05 36.34
C TRP A 125 6.53 11.86 35.38
N SER A 126 5.94 10.74 35.82
CA SER A 126 5.66 9.61 34.93
C SER A 126 4.71 9.98 33.78
N ASP A 127 3.71 10.84 34.01
CA ASP A 127 2.77 11.26 32.97
C ASP A 127 3.46 12.15 31.92
N ALA A 128 4.35 13.03 32.39
CA ALA A 128 5.22 13.82 31.52
C ALA A 128 6.13 12.94 30.66
N VAL A 129 6.76 11.92 31.27
CA VAL A 129 7.67 11.00 30.57
C VAL A 129 6.91 10.17 29.54
N ILE A 130 5.73 9.62 29.87
CA ILE A 130 4.91 8.83 28.95
C ILE A 130 4.49 9.68 27.75
N SER A 131 3.98 10.89 28.03
CA SER A 131 3.51 11.81 26.99
C SER A 131 4.66 12.28 26.11
N GLY A 132 5.75 12.74 26.73
CA GLY A 132 6.96 13.21 26.04
C GLY A 132 7.59 12.12 25.16
N THR A 133 7.70 10.88 25.66
CA THR A 133 8.23 9.75 24.88
C THR A 133 7.33 9.43 23.69
N SER A 134 6.02 9.44 23.90
CA SER A 134 5.03 9.16 22.85
C SER A 134 5.07 10.22 21.75
N LEU A 135 5.16 11.51 22.12
CA LEU A 135 5.34 12.61 21.16
C LEU A 135 6.68 12.49 20.41
N ALA A 136 7.77 12.18 21.11
CA ALA A 136 9.09 12.02 20.50
C ALA A 136 9.11 10.87 19.48
N LEU A 137 8.49 9.73 19.80
CA LEU A 137 8.34 8.62 18.86
C LEU A 137 7.44 9.00 17.70
N GLY A 138 6.31 9.67 17.96
CA GLY A 138 5.41 10.18 16.92
C GLY A 138 6.17 11.04 15.90
N PHE A 139 7.06 11.90 16.38
CA PHE A 139 7.96 12.70 15.55
C PHE A 139 8.95 11.84 14.76
N ALA A 140 9.62 10.88 15.41
CA ALA A 140 10.55 9.98 14.73
C ALA A 140 9.86 9.20 13.58
N PHE A 141 8.67 8.65 13.83
CA PHE A 141 7.90 7.92 12.82
C PHE A 141 7.44 8.82 11.66
N SER A 142 7.15 10.10 11.92
CA SER A 142 6.79 11.07 10.86
C SER A 142 7.92 11.32 9.86
N ARG A 143 9.18 11.07 10.26
CA ARG A 143 10.37 11.26 9.41
C ARG A 143 10.75 10.03 8.59
N ILE A 144 10.11 8.89 8.83
CA ILE A 144 10.32 7.72 8.00
C ILE A 144 9.72 8.00 6.62
N GLY A 145 10.56 7.91 5.59
CA GLY A 145 10.17 8.23 4.21
C GLY A 145 8.92 7.47 3.77
N PRO A 146 7.98 8.15 3.07
CA PRO A 146 6.67 7.59 2.72
C PRO A 146 6.77 6.48 1.68
N PHE A 147 7.94 6.26 1.09
CA PHE A 147 8.10 5.34 -0.02
C PHE A 147 9.02 4.16 0.31
N ARG A 148 8.58 2.95 -0.06
CA ARG A 148 9.43 1.76 -0.17
C ARG A 148 9.94 1.66 -1.60
N LYS A 149 11.26 1.74 -1.77
CA LYS A 149 11.92 1.49 -3.06
C LYS A 149 12.30 0.01 -3.17
N ILE A 150 12.11 -0.56 -4.35
CA ILE A 150 12.38 -1.97 -4.65
C ILE A 150 13.21 -2.02 -5.94
N LYS A 151 14.46 -2.48 -5.83
CA LYS A 151 15.33 -2.70 -6.99
C LYS A 151 14.95 -4.00 -7.73
N ILE A 152 14.91 -3.92 -9.06
CA ILE A 152 14.65 -5.04 -9.97
C ILE A 152 15.98 -5.54 -10.54
N GLY A 153 16.12 -6.87 -10.68
CA GLY A 153 17.30 -7.52 -11.28
C GLY A 153 18.27 -8.19 -10.29
N ASP A 154 18.15 -7.94 -8.99
CA ASP A 154 18.87 -8.69 -7.94
C ASP A 154 18.00 -9.86 -7.47
N ARG A 155 17.53 -9.86 -6.23
CA ARG A 155 16.65 -10.92 -5.69
C ARG A 155 15.19 -10.84 -6.16
N ARG A 156 14.88 -9.96 -7.11
CA ARG A 156 13.51 -9.68 -7.56
C ARG A 156 13.45 -9.48 -9.06
N LYS A 157 12.42 -10.05 -9.68
CA LYS A 157 12.22 -10.02 -11.12
C LYS A 157 10.81 -9.58 -11.44
N LEU A 158 10.67 -8.81 -12.51
CA LEU A 158 9.39 -8.51 -13.13
C LEU A 158 9.16 -9.47 -14.30
N ARG A 159 7.94 -9.97 -14.42
CA ARG A 159 7.56 -10.91 -15.47
C ARG A 159 6.13 -10.68 -15.92
N LEU A 160 5.89 -10.67 -17.22
CA LEU A 160 4.53 -10.74 -17.74
C LEU A 160 4.04 -12.18 -17.69
N ILE A 161 2.80 -12.34 -17.22
CA ILE A 161 2.13 -13.63 -17.12
C ILE A 161 0.81 -13.50 -17.86
N ASP A 162 0.54 -14.46 -18.74
CA ASP A 162 -0.78 -14.70 -19.30
C ASP A 162 -1.36 -15.92 -18.57
N VAL A 163 -2.56 -15.79 -18.00
CA VAL A 163 -3.28 -16.91 -17.38
C VAL A 163 -4.50 -17.33 -18.20
N THR A 164 -4.52 -16.95 -19.48
CA THR A 164 -5.51 -17.44 -20.44
C THR A 164 -5.21 -18.89 -20.77
N PHE A 165 -6.16 -19.77 -20.46
CA PHE A 165 -6.13 -21.20 -20.80
C PHE A 165 -7.29 -21.51 -21.75
#